data_AF-A0A958YJW4-F1
#
_entry.id   AF-A0A958YJW4-F1
#
_cell.length_a   1.000
_cell.length_b   1.000
_cell.length_c   1.000
_cell.angle_alpha   90.00
_cell.angle_beta   90.00
_cell.angle_gamma   90.00
#
_symmetry.space_group_name_H-M   'P 1'
#
loop_
_entity.id
_entity.type
_entity.pdbx_description
1 polymer ?
#
loop_
_entity_poly.entity_id
_entity_poly.type
_entity_poly.pdbx_seq_one_letter_code
_entity_poly.pdbx_strand_id
1 'polypeptide(L)' 'EPTGNLDPQTSIEVMEVLRDINQNGNTILMATHDYALLLRYPSKTLKCDENKVFEVVQRKANSTNL' A
#
# COMPACT_ATOMS: atom_id res chain seq x y z
N GLU A 1 3.13 -6.02 9.86
CA GLU A 1 2.99 -6.13 8.40
C GLU A 1 2.12 -7.34 8.07
N PRO A 2 1.03 -7.19 7.29
CA PRO A 2 0.07 -8.26 7.05
C PRO A 2 0.50 -9.28 6.00
N THR A 3 1.55 -8.97 5.22
CA THR A 3 2.05 -9.81 4.11
C THR A 3 3.41 -10.46 4.41
N GLY A 4 3.92 -10.34 5.64
CA GLY A 4 5.23 -10.89 6.01
C GLY A 4 5.27 -12.42 5.90
N ASN A 5 6.34 -12.96 5.31
CA ASN A 5 6.55 -14.40 5.07
C ASN A 5 5.47 -15.10 4.21
N LEU A 6 4.62 -14.34 3.51
CA LEU A 6 3.70 -14.89 2.52
C LEU A 6 4.35 -14.89 1.15
N ASP A 7 3.97 -15.84 0.30
CA ASP A 7 4.34 -15.76 -1.11
C ASP A 7 3.62 -14.57 -1.79
N PRO A 8 4.12 -14.13 -2.97
CA PRO A 8 3.54 -12.99 -3.66
C PRO A 8 2.06 -13.13 -4.01
N GLN A 9 1.55 -14.34 -4.26
CA GLN A 9 0.14 -14.54 -4.62
C GLN A 9 -0.75 -14.37 -3.40
N THR A 10 -0.44 -15.04 -2.30
CA THR A 10 -1.23 -14.89 -1.06
C THR A 10 -1.18 -13.46 -0.53
N SER A 11 -0.07 -12.74 -0.68
CA SER A 11 0.03 -11.33 -0.31
C SER A 11 -0.96 -10.45 -1.08
N ILE A 12 -1.18 -10.72 -2.36
CA ILE A 12 -2.16 -10.03 -3.20
C ILE A 12 -3.58 -10.33 -2.71
N GLU A 13 -3.91 -11.61 -2.45
CA GLU A 13 -5.24 -12.01 -1.97
C GLU A 13 -5.59 -11.34 -0.64
N VAL A 14 -4.65 -11.28 0.29
CA VAL A 14 -4.82 -10.56 1.57
C VAL A 14 -5.10 -9.08 1.33
N MET A 15 -4.38 -8.46 0.40
CA MET A 15 -4.59 -7.04 0.07
C MET A 15 -5.95 -6.77 -0.56
N GLU A 16 -6.47 -7.67 -1.41
CA GLU A 16 -7.83 -7.57 -1.95
C GLU A 16 -8.87 -7.66 -0.83
N VAL A 17 -8.73 -8.59 0.10
CA VAL A 17 -9.65 -8.69 1.26
C VAL A 17 -9.61 -7.43 2.13
N LEU A 18 -8.42 -6.90 2.41
CA LEU A 18 -8.27 -5.64 3.16
C LEU A 18 -8.91 -4.46 2.40
N ARG A 19 -8.84 -4.48 1.06
CA ARG A 19 -9.46 -3.46 0.22
C ARG A 19 -10.98 -3.52 0.28
N ASP A 20 -11.57 -4.71 0.21
CA ASP A 20 -13.02 -4.91 0.32
C ASP A 20 -13.53 -4.45 1.69
N ILE A 21 -12.82 -4.81 2.77
CA ILE A 21 -13.14 -4.35 4.12
C ILE A 21 -13.10 -2.82 4.20
N ASN A 22 -12.09 -2.19 3.58
CA ASN A 22 -11.99 -0.73 3.52
C ASN A 22 -13.13 -0.09 2.73
N GLN A 23 -13.52 -0.68 1.61
CA GLN A 23 -14.65 -0.22 0.79
C GLN A 23 -15.99 -0.34 1.53
N ASN A 24 -16.12 -1.30 2.45
CA ASN A 24 -17.28 -1.45 3.34
C ASN A 24 -17.32 -0.42 4.49
N GLY A 25 -16.50 0.63 4.43
CA GLY A 25 -16.52 1.77 5.36
C GLY A 25 -15.54 1.66 6.54
N ASN A 26 -14.74 0.59 6.61
CA ASN A 26 -13.75 0.43 7.66
C ASN A 26 -12.46 1.19 7.33
N THR A 27 -11.83 1.78 8.34
CA THR A 27 -10.50 2.37 8.17
C THR A 27 -9.43 1.31 8.44
N ILE A 28 -8.52 1.11 7.48
CA ILE A 28 -7.40 0.18 7.61
C ILE A 28 -6.10 0.97 7.76
N LEU A 29 -5.34 0.66 8.81
CA LEU A 29 -3.97 1.12 8.99
C LEU A 29 -3.01 -0.05 8.81
N MET A 30 -2.14 0.03 7.82
CA MET A 30 -1.19 -1.02 7.47
C MET A 30 0.23 -0.48 7.45
N ALA A 31 1.18 -1.24 7.99
CA ALA A 31 2.61 -1.02 7.83
C ALA A 31 3.20 -2.12 6.95
N THR A 32 4.01 -1.74 5.95
CA THR A 32 4.73 -2.67 5.06
C THR A 32 6.06 -2.07 4.63
N HIS A 33 7.02 -2.94 4.29
CA HIS A 33 8.26 -2.56 3.63
C HIS A 33 8.25 -2.84 2.11
N ASP A 34 7.14 -3.40 1.60
CA ASP A 34 6.98 -3.76 0.19
C ASP A 34 6.49 -2.56 -0.65
N TYR A 35 7.42 -1.97 -1.38
CA TYR A 35 7.13 -0.85 -2.28
C TYR A 35 6.28 -1.24 -3.50
N ALA A 36 6.34 -2.49 -3.97
CA ALA A 36 5.55 -2.93 -5.12
C ALA A 36 4.06 -2.99 -4.76
N LEU A 37 3.74 -3.46 -3.55
CA LEU A 37 2.38 -3.41 -3.01
C LEU A 37 1.86 -1.97 -2.91
N LEU A 38 2.69 -1.04 -2.42
CA LEU A 38 2.31 0.37 -2.31
C LEU A 38 2.00 1.02 -3.67
N LEU A 39 2.72 0.63 -4.74
CA LEU A 39 2.48 1.11 -6.10
C LEU A 39 1.23 0.49 -6.72
N ARG A 40 0.96 -0.79 -6.42
CA ARG A 40 -0.21 -1.52 -6.92
C ARG A 40 -1.51 -1.07 -6.24
N TYR A 41 -1.44 -0.75 -4.94
CA TYR A 41 -2.57 -0.33 -4.12
C TYR A 41 -2.36 1.10 -3.60
N PRO A 42 -2.47 2.11 -4.48
CA PRO A 42 -2.21 3.49 -4.10
C PRO A 42 -3.20 3.96 -3.04
N SER A 43 -2.66 4.44 -1.93
CA SER A 43 -3.41 4.94 -0.78
C SER A 43 -2.58 6.00 -0.05
N LYS A 44 -3.18 6.69 0.93
CA LYS A 44 -2.45 7.67 1.74
C LYS A 44 -1.28 6.96 2.43
N THR A 45 -0.05 7.34 2.05
CA THR A 45 1.16 6.65 2.47
C THR A 45 1.99 7.57 3.35
N LEU A 46 2.39 7.07 4.51
CA LEU A 46 3.34 7.73 5.40
C LEU A 46 4.63 6.91 5.40
N LYS A 47 5.78 7.55 5.10
CA LYS A 47 7.08 6.92 5.25
C LYS A 47 7.62 7.24 6.65
N CYS A 48 8.06 6.19 7.34
CA CYS A 48 8.78 6.29 8.60
C CYS A 48 10.27 6.10 8.30
N ASP A 49 11.10 7.08 8.66
CA ASP A 49 12.56 7.05 8.44
C ASP A 49 13.24 7.84 9.56
N GLU A 50 14.37 7.36 10.08
CA GLU A 50 15.16 8.05 11.13
C GLU A 50 14.32 8.62 12.30
N ASN A 51 13.37 7.85 12.84
CA ASN A 51 12.42 8.27 13.88
C ASN A 51 11.51 9.47 13.50
N LYS A 52 11.38 9.76 12.22
CA LYS A 52 10.48 10.77 11.66
C LYS A 52 9.44 10.12 10.77
N VAL A 53 8.25 10.72 10.72
CA VAL A 53 7.16 10.30 9.84
C VAL A 53 6.82 11.45 8.91
N PHE A 54 6.77 11.18 7.61
CA PHE A 54 6.40 12.16 6.60
C PHE A 54 5.45 11.55 5.57
N GLU A 55 4.52 12.38 5.11
CA GLU A 55 3.59 11.98 4.07
C GLU A 55 4.29 11.90 2.72
N VAL A 56 4.10 10.78 2.02
CA VAL A 56 4.67 10.56 0.69
C VAL A 56 3.57 10.75 -0.34
N VAL A 57 3.77 11.72 -1.22
CA VAL A 57 2.91 11.90 -2.39
C VAL A 57 3.46 11.00 -3.50
N GLN A 58 2.76 9.90 -3.76
CA GLN A 58 3.06 9.07 -4.93
C GLN A 58 2.74 9.86 -6.20
N ARG A 59 3.77 10.31 -6.93
CA ARG A 59 3.59 10.89 -8.27
C ARG A 59 3.25 9.75 -9.23
N LYS A 60 2.00 9.70 -9.70
CA LYS A 60 1.68 8.90 -10.89
C LYS A 60 2.57 9.41 -12.02
N ALA A 61 3.33 8.53 -12.67
CA ALA A 61 3.94 8.85 -13.94
C ALA A 61 2.78 9.15 -14.89
N ASN A 62 2.62 10.42 -15.28
CA ASN A 62 1.70 10.77 -16.34
C ASN A 62 2.24 10.11 -17.61
N SER A 63 1.60 9.03 -18.05
CA SER A 63 1.73 8.55 -19.42
C SER A 63 1.13 9.64 -20.32
N THR A 64 1.93 10.64 -20.65
CA THR A 64 1.63 11.52 -21.77
C THR A 64 1.70 10.65 -23.01
N ASN A 65 0.54 10.38 -23.61
CA ASN A 65 0.44 9.79 -24.94
C ASN A 65 1.36 10.56 -25.91
N LEU A 66 2.29 9.84 -26.53
CA LEU A 66 2.94 10.18 -27.78
C LEU A 66 2.96 8.93 -28.65
#